data_AF-A0A7K3YDS6-F1
#
_entry.id   AF-A0A7K3YDS6-F1
#
_cell.length_a   1.000
_cell.length_b   1.000
_cell.length_c   1.000
_cell.angle_alpha   90.00
_cell.angle_beta   90.00
_cell.angle_gamma   90.00
#
_symmetry.space_group_name_H-M   'P 1'
#
loop_
_entity.id
_entity.type
_entity.pdbx_description
1 polymer ?
#
loop_
_entity_poly.entity_id
_entity_poly.type
_entity_poly.pdbx_seq_one_letter_code
_entity_poly.pdbx_strand_id
1 'polypeptide(L)' 'MVKVRRHQEDEIDVVVDCILVNYQGDPGSRGRIIHAVLEWAEEHPDEWNKLQERCQQHHGALV' A
#
# COMPACT_ATOMS: atom_id res chain seq x y z
N MET A 1 -8.93 -19.51 7.46
CA MET A 1 -8.65 -18.08 7.63
C MET A 1 -7.72 -17.62 6.49
N VAL A 2 -8.25 -17.32 5.31
CA VAL A 2 -7.45 -16.91 4.12
C VAL A 2 -7.98 -15.59 3.51
N LYS A 3 -9.23 -15.24 3.81
CA LYS A 3 -9.93 -14.09 3.23
C LYS A 3 -9.43 -12.74 3.74
N VAL A 4 -8.98 -12.67 5.00
CA VAL A 4 -8.46 -11.43 5.62
C VAL A 4 -7.13 -10.99 5.02
N ARG A 5 -6.22 -11.93 4.71
CA ARG A 5 -4.92 -11.59 4.11
C ARG A 5 -5.06 -11.02 2.69
N ARG A 6 -5.97 -11.57 1.90
CA ARG A 6 -6.24 -11.06 0.53
C ARG A 6 -6.77 -9.63 0.51
N HIS A 7 -7.61 -9.24 1.46
CA HIS A 7 -8.06 -7.84 1.55
C HIS A 7 -6.92 -6.91 1.93
N GLN A 8 -6.04 -7.31 2.85
CA GLN A 8 -4.86 -6.53 3.19
C GLN A 8 -3.88 -6.39 2.01
N GLU A 9 -3.64 -7.45 1.24
CA GLU A 9 -2.74 -7.40 0.08
C GLU A 9 -3.23 -6.41 -0.99
N ASP A 10 -4.53 -6.43 -1.36
CA ASP A 10 -5.12 -5.47 -2.29
C ASP A 10 -5.06 -4.02 -1.76
N GLU A 11 -5.35 -3.80 -0.47
CA GLU A 11 -5.28 -2.48 0.15
C GLU A 11 -3.84 -1.94 0.18
N ILE A 12 -2.87 -2.81 0.43
CA ILE A 12 -1.45 -2.47 0.41
C ILE A 12 -0.98 -2.17 -1.01
N ASP A 13 -1.42 -2.93 -2.01
CA ASP A 13 -1.06 -2.67 -3.40
C ASP A 13 -1.54 -1.28 -3.85
N VAL A 14 -2.74 -0.85 -3.45
CA VAL A 14 -3.23 0.52 -3.72
C VAL A 14 -2.37 1.59 -3.06
N VAL A 15 -1.96 1.39 -1.81
CA VAL A 15 -1.12 2.34 -1.08
C VAL A 15 0.30 2.36 -1.67
N VAL A 16 0.85 1.20 -2.00
CA VAL A 16 2.15 1.08 -2.64
C VAL A 16 2.12 1.73 -4.02
N ASP A 17 1.07 1.52 -4.82
CA ASP A 17 0.90 2.18 -6.12
C ASP A 17 0.80 3.70 -5.99
N CYS A 18 0.04 4.18 -4.99
CA CYS A 18 -0.07 5.60 -4.64
C CYS A 18 1.25 6.24 -4.19
N ILE A 19 2.07 5.54 -3.39
CA ILE A 19 3.39 6.02 -2.94
C ILE A 19 4.41 5.94 -4.07
N LEU A 20 4.33 4.87 -4.87
CA LEU A 20 5.24 4.56 -5.97
C LEU A 20 4.75 5.12 -7.31
N VAL A 21 3.89 6.15 -7.32
CA VAL A 21 3.52 6.85 -8.56
C VAL A 21 4.79 7.28 -9.29
N ASN A 22 5.02 6.73 -10.50
CA ASN A 22 6.23 6.85 -11.33
C ASN A 22 7.47 6.02 -10.92
N TYR A 23 7.34 5.01 -10.06
CA TYR A 23 8.44 4.10 -9.76
C TYR A 23 8.72 3.16 -10.93
N GLN A 24 9.79 3.45 -11.67
CA GLN A 24 10.28 2.61 -12.78
C GLN A 24 11.21 1.48 -12.31
N GLY A 25 11.22 1.15 -11.02
CA GLY A 25 12.12 0.13 -10.48
C GLY A 25 11.69 -1.30 -10.82
N ASP A 26 12.66 -2.22 -10.73
CA ASP A 26 12.46 -3.63 -11.07
C ASP A 26 11.36 -4.29 -10.20
N PRO A 27 10.51 -5.18 -10.76
CA PRO A 27 9.47 -5.89 -10.03
C PRO A 27 9.94 -6.57 -8.74
N GLY A 28 11.20 -7.02 -8.68
CA GLY A 28 11.79 -7.60 -7.47
C GLY A 28 11.94 -6.59 -6.31
N SER A 29 12.02 -5.30 -6.61
CA SER A 29 12.06 -4.22 -5.62
C SER A 29 10.69 -3.93 -5.02
N ARG A 30 9.60 -4.13 -5.79
CA ARG A 30 8.22 -3.93 -5.31
C ARG A 30 7.90 -4.83 -4.12
N GLY A 31 8.29 -6.09 -4.17
CA GLY A 31 8.07 -7.03 -3.06
C GLY A 31 8.80 -6.62 -1.76
N ARG A 32 9.99 -6.04 -1.88
CA ARG A 32 10.73 -5.51 -0.71
C ARG A 32 10.08 -4.25 -0.14
N ILE A 33 9.56 -3.39 -1.01
CA ILE A 33 8.85 -2.17 -0.60
C ILE A 33 7.55 -2.54 0.10
N ILE A 34 6.77 -3.48 -0.44
CA ILE A 34 5.56 -4.01 0.21
C ILE A 34 5.90 -4.50 1.63
N HIS A 35 6.98 -5.28 1.78
CA HIS A 35 7.38 -5.79 3.09
C HIS A 35 7.79 -4.67 4.06
N ALA A 36 8.57 -3.69 3.60
CA ALA A 36 8.99 -2.56 4.41
C ALA A 36 7.81 -1.65 4.82
N VAL A 37 6.85 -1.44 3.91
CA VAL A 37 5.62 -0.67 4.17
C VAL A 37 4.74 -1.40 5.19
N LEU A 38 4.65 -2.73 5.10
CA LEU A 38 3.94 -3.56 6.07
C LEU A 38 4.55 -3.44 7.47
N GLU A 39 5.86 -3.62 7.60
CA GLU A 39 6.56 -3.51 8.87
C GLU A 39 6.36 -2.12 9.49
N TRP A 40 6.50 -1.06 8.68
CA TRP A 40 6.21 0.31 9.12
C TRP A 40 4.74 0.51 9.53
N ALA A 41 3.79 -0.07 8.81
CA ALA A 41 2.36 0.06 9.10
C ALA A 41 1.96 -0.62 10.43
N GLU A 42 2.62 -1.73 10.78
CA GLU A 42 2.43 -2.40 12.08
C GLU A 42 2.92 -1.53 13.24
N GLU A 43 4.00 -0.78 13.05
CA GLU A 43 4.54 0.15 14.06
C GLU A 43 3.75 1.48 14.14
N HIS A 44 3.11 1.89 13.04
CA HIS A 44 2.43 3.19 12.90
C HIS A 44 0.98 3.08 12.39
N PRO A 45 0.06 2.41 13.11
CA PRO A 45 -1.29 2.14 12.62
C PRO A 45 -2.14 3.41 12.39
N ASP A 46 -1.95 4.45 13.20
CA ASP A 46 -2.66 5.73 13.05
C ASP A 46 -2.23 6.52 11.79
N GLU A 47 -0.95 6.41 11.42
CA GLU A 47 -0.41 7.05 10.21
C GLU A 47 -0.76 6.24 8.97
N TRP A 48 -0.73 4.91 9.08
CA TRP A 48 -1.19 3.99 8.03
C TRP A 48 -2.63 4.29 7.60
N ASN A 49 -3.57 4.41 8.54
CA ASN A 49 -4.96 4.73 8.22
C ASN A 49 -5.10 6.05 7.43
N LYS A 50 -4.42 7.11 7.88
CA LYS A 50 -4.44 8.41 7.19
C LYS A 50 -3.86 8.33 5.79
N LEU A 51 -2.79 7.54 5.61
CA LEU A 51 -2.17 7.33 4.31
C LEU A 51 -3.11 6.55 3.38
N GLN A 52 -3.76 5.53 3.91
CA GLN A 52 -4.73 4.72 3.18
C GLN A 52 -5.92 5.55 2.72
N GLU A 53 -6.50 6.39 3.58
CA GLU A 53 -7.60 7.31 3.22
C GLU A 53 -7.19 8.28 2.11
N ARG A 54 -5.98 8.85 2.19
CA ARG A 54 -5.45 9.76 1.16
C ARG A 54 -5.24 9.05 -0.17
N CYS A 55 -4.70 7.83 -0.15
CA CYS A 55 -4.46 7.06 -1.35
C CYS A 55 -5.74 6.57 -2.01
N GLN A 56 -6.75 6.16 -1.23
CA GLN A 56 -8.07 5.81 -1.74
C GLN A 56 -8.78 7.01 -2.37
N GLN A 57 -8.68 8.21 -1.79
CA GLN A 57 -9.21 9.44 -2.40
C GLN A 57 -8.53 9.76 -3.74
N HIS A 58 -7.20 9.58 -3.83
CA HIS A 58 -6.47 9.79 -5.07
C HIS A 58 -6.83 8.77 -6.15
N HIS A 59 -7.02 7.49 -5.77
CA HIS A 59 -7.41 6.44 -6.71
C HIS A 59 -8.84 6.65 -7.25
N GLY A 60 -9.76 7.13 -6.40
CA GLY A 60 -11.12 7.51 -6.83
C GLY A 60 -11.18 8.76 -7.71
N ALA A 61 -10.17 9.62 -7.67
CA ALA A 61 -10.06 10.80 -8.53
C ALA A 61 -9.39 10.53 -9.89
N LEU A 62 -8.78 9.35 -10.06
CA LEU A 62 -8.17 8.89 -11.32
C LEU A 62 -9.09 7.96 -12.14
N VAL A 63 -10.35 7.75 -11.69
CA VAL A 63 -11.42 7.02 -12.39
C VAL A 63 -12.28 7.97 -13.23
#